data_AF-A0A1G8K190-F1
#
_entry.id   AF-A0A1G8K190-F1
#
_cell.length_a   1.000
_cell.length_b   1.000
_cell.length_c   1.000
_cell.angle_alpha   90.00
_cell.angle_beta   90.00
_cell.angle_gamma   90.00
#
_symmetry.space_group_name_H-M   'P 1'
#
loop_
_entity.id
_entity.type
_entity.pdbx_description
1 polymer ?
#
loop_
_entity_poly.entity_id
_entity_poly.type
_entity_poly.pdbx_seq_one_letter_code
_entity_poly.pdbx_strand_id
1 'polypeptide(L)'
;MMVSAQAGGLWDCHTHIYGPWKSFPLPDDAAYRPAEAPMTRLLEMHQGLGISHGVLVQAACYGTDHRALLAALAITEGRYRGVALIDGTADDATLQKMHDGGIRGIRFNFMGHLPGERNLDQLRVLVERIKPFGWHALLHGQLRQLLPVLDAWSDLDIPLVIDHMGREEATREPDESRLKELAKHLRHTKRWIKLSGVDRMMKGVPSSWTAAIPVARMLLAAAPERAIWGTDWPHPNVQGNVPDDACLLRFVQDVCGDDKTKEAVLVDNPRRLYF
;
A
#
# COMPACT_ATOMS: atom_id res chain seq x y z
N MET A 1 32.07 -2.86 -0.74
CA MET A 1 31.58 -3.93 0.16
C MET A 1 30.08 -3.72 0.32
N MET A 2 29.26 -4.61 -0.21
CA MET A 2 27.80 -4.54 -0.09
C MET A 2 27.45 -4.77 1.39
N VAL A 3 26.89 -3.76 2.04
CA VAL A 3 26.28 -3.92 3.36
C VAL A 3 25.14 -4.91 3.17
N SER A 4 25.28 -6.09 3.77
CA SER A 4 24.24 -7.09 3.88
C SER A 4 22.98 -6.43 4.44
N ALA A 5 21.95 -6.22 3.60
CA ALA A 5 20.61 -5.88 4.05
C ALA A 5 20.22 -6.93 5.08
N GLN A 6 20.15 -6.51 6.36
CA GLN A 6 19.91 -7.38 7.50
C GLN A 6 18.68 -8.24 7.20
N ALA A 7 18.88 -9.55 7.07
CA ALA A 7 17.81 -10.49 6.82
C ALA A 7 17.00 -10.63 8.10
N GLY A 8 15.98 -9.78 8.26
CA GLY A 8 15.09 -9.78 9.40
C GLY A 8 14.61 -8.36 9.71
N GLY A 9 13.32 -8.22 10.02
CA GLY A 9 12.74 -6.96 10.45
C GLY A 9 11.36 -6.70 9.88
N LEU A 10 10.48 -6.13 10.72
CA LEU A 10 9.09 -5.88 10.36
C LEU A 10 8.98 -4.84 9.23
N TRP A 11 8.04 -5.09 8.32
CA TRP A 11 7.69 -4.23 7.20
C TRP A 11 6.41 -3.46 7.45
N ASP A 12 6.44 -2.17 7.13
CA ASP A 12 5.23 -1.39 6.84
C ASP A 12 5.09 -1.17 5.33
N CYS A 13 4.18 -1.88 4.69
CA CYS A 13 4.00 -1.83 3.24
C CYS A 13 3.08 -0.71 2.74
N HIS A 14 2.63 0.22 3.59
CA HIS A 14 1.82 1.35 3.12
C HIS A 14 1.96 2.56 4.03
N THR A 15 2.73 3.56 3.59
CA THR A 15 2.85 4.85 4.28
C THR A 15 2.90 5.98 3.25
N HIS A 16 2.63 7.20 3.69
CA HIS A 16 2.79 8.42 2.93
C HIS A 16 3.69 9.37 3.70
N ILE A 17 4.39 10.27 3.00
CA ILE A 17 5.09 11.38 3.63
C ILE A 17 4.58 12.71 3.07
N TYR A 18 4.60 13.72 3.92
CA TYR A 18 4.14 15.06 3.65
C TYR A 18 5.23 16.03 4.06
N GLY A 19 5.88 16.65 3.08
CA GLY A 19 6.94 17.61 3.32
C GLY A 19 8.29 16.97 3.68
N PRO A 20 9.18 17.72 4.35
CA PRO A 20 8.92 19.03 4.97
C PRO A 20 8.66 20.13 3.94
N TRP A 21 7.70 21.02 4.20
CA TRP A 21 7.19 22.02 3.26
C TRP A 21 8.24 23.03 2.80
N LYS A 22 9.24 23.30 3.64
CA LYS A 22 10.37 24.17 3.30
C LYS A 22 11.19 23.63 2.11
N SER A 23 11.33 22.30 2.01
CA SER A 23 12.13 21.65 0.96
C SER A 23 11.28 21.07 -0.16
N PHE A 24 10.06 20.62 0.19
CA PHE A 24 9.11 19.99 -0.71
C PHE A 24 7.74 20.65 -0.54
N PRO A 25 7.56 21.91 -0.98
CA PRO A 25 6.28 22.57 -0.90
C PRO A 25 5.23 21.82 -1.72
N LEU A 26 3.97 21.89 -1.28
CA LEU A 26 2.86 21.36 -2.06
C LEU A 26 2.70 22.18 -3.36
N PRO A 27 2.36 21.53 -4.49
CA PRO A 27 2.02 22.25 -5.70
C PRO A 27 0.76 23.10 -5.49
N ASP A 28 0.58 24.13 -6.31
CA ASP A 28 -0.54 25.07 -6.18
C ASP A 28 -1.89 24.37 -6.36
N ASP A 29 -1.94 23.41 -7.28
CA ASP A 29 -3.09 22.56 -7.63
C ASP A 29 -3.18 21.26 -6.82
N ALA A 30 -2.50 21.17 -5.66
CA ALA A 30 -2.55 20.00 -4.79
C ALA A 30 -4.00 19.58 -4.48
N ALA A 31 -4.29 18.29 -4.67
CA ALA A 31 -5.63 17.72 -4.47
C ALA A 31 -6.19 17.94 -3.04
N TYR A 32 -5.29 18.08 -2.05
CA TYR A 32 -5.58 18.47 -0.67
C TYR A 32 -4.30 18.97 0.00
N ARG A 33 -4.43 19.65 1.15
CA ARG A 33 -3.31 20.22 1.91
C ARG A 33 -3.27 19.63 3.33
N PRO A 34 -2.51 18.54 3.56
CA PRO A 34 -2.42 17.89 4.86
C PRO A 34 -1.47 18.64 5.81
N ALA A 35 -1.46 18.24 7.08
CA ALA A 35 -0.41 18.63 8.02
C ALA A 35 0.95 18.01 7.62
N GLU A 36 2.04 18.64 8.05
CA GLU A 36 3.39 18.14 7.76
C GLU A 36 3.62 16.80 8.47
N ALA A 37 4.12 15.82 7.73
CA ALA A 37 4.42 14.47 8.20
C ALA A 37 5.66 13.96 7.45
N PRO A 38 6.84 14.53 7.74
CA PRO A 38 8.06 14.25 6.99
C PRO A 38 8.61 12.85 7.32
N MET A 39 9.52 12.36 6.48
CA MET A 39 10.17 11.06 6.65
C MET A 39 10.82 10.87 8.03
N THR A 40 11.35 11.92 8.64
CA THR A 40 11.93 11.84 9.99
C THR A 40 10.91 11.40 11.04
N ARG A 41 9.66 11.88 10.96
CA ARG A 41 8.57 11.50 11.87
C ARG A 41 8.11 10.06 11.63
N LEU A 42 8.11 9.62 10.37
CA LEU A 42 7.84 8.23 10.03
C LEU A 42 8.91 7.30 10.62
N LEU A 43 10.19 7.66 10.49
CA LEU A 43 11.29 6.88 11.07
C LEU A 43 11.21 6.79 12.59
N GLU A 44 10.87 7.89 13.27
CA GLU A 44 10.61 7.89 14.73
C GLU A 44 9.49 6.91 15.11
N MET A 45 8.36 6.95 14.37
CA MET A 45 7.23 6.04 14.60
C MET A 45 7.64 4.58 14.36
N HIS A 46 8.30 4.29 13.23
CA HIS A 46 8.77 2.95 12.91
C HIS A 46 9.76 2.41 13.95
N GLN A 47 10.69 3.23 14.44
CA GLN A 47 11.61 2.86 15.51
C GLN A 47 10.84 2.46 16.78
N GLY A 48 9.81 3.21 17.15
CA GLY A 48 8.96 2.91 18.31
C GLY A 48 8.22 1.56 18.22
N LEU A 49 7.93 1.10 17.00
CA LEU A 49 7.23 -0.16 16.73
C LEU A 49 8.14 -1.34 16.34
N GLY A 50 9.47 -1.11 16.27
CA GLY A 50 10.41 -2.11 15.77
C GLY A 50 10.30 -2.41 14.27
N ILE A 51 9.69 -1.49 13.51
CA ILE A 51 9.61 -1.53 12.05
C ILE A 51 10.94 -1.02 11.49
N SER A 52 11.52 -1.77 10.56
CA SER A 52 12.85 -1.46 9.99
C SER A 52 12.83 -1.31 8.47
N HIS A 53 11.77 -1.81 7.83
CA HIS A 53 11.55 -1.73 6.39
C HIS A 53 10.21 -1.09 6.11
N GLY A 54 10.08 -0.40 4.99
CA GLY A 54 8.84 0.28 4.67
C GLY A 54 8.63 0.57 3.20
N VAL A 55 7.40 0.95 2.87
CA VAL A 55 6.98 1.33 1.53
C VAL A 55 6.32 2.69 1.57
N LEU A 56 6.95 3.65 0.90
CA LEU A 56 6.43 4.99 0.72
C LEU A 56 5.57 4.99 -0.54
N VAL A 57 4.27 5.18 -0.39
CA VAL A 57 3.34 5.34 -1.49
C VAL A 57 3.22 6.82 -1.80
N GLN A 58 3.40 7.20 -3.07
CA GLN A 58 3.31 8.58 -3.52
C GLN A 58 1.96 9.18 -3.10
N ALA A 59 2.04 10.30 -2.39
CA ALA A 59 0.88 10.96 -1.86
C ALA A 59 0.21 11.80 -2.95
N ALA A 60 -1.12 11.69 -3.08
CA ALA A 60 -1.85 12.31 -4.19
C ALA A 60 -1.77 13.85 -4.19
N CYS A 61 -1.45 14.49 -3.05
CA CYS A 61 -1.22 15.94 -2.99
C CYS A 61 0.02 16.40 -3.77
N TYR A 62 0.97 15.51 -4.07
CA TYR A 62 2.14 15.79 -4.89
C TYR A 62 1.98 15.35 -6.36
N GLY A 63 0.90 14.62 -6.70
CA GLY A 63 0.70 14.11 -8.06
C GLY A 63 1.91 13.30 -8.56
N THR A 64 2.43 13.69 -9.73
CA THR A 64 3.59 13.08 -10.39
C THR A 64 4.93 13.73 -10.00
N ASP A 65 4.97 14.63 -9.01
CA ASP A 65 6.22 15.12 -8.44
C ASP A 65 6.72 14.18 -7.34
N HIS A 66 7.66 13.29 -7.69
CA HIS A 66 8.24 12.33 -6.74
C HIS A 66 9.49 12.85 -6.02
N ARG A 67 9.83 14.15 -6.08
CA ARG A 67 11.07 14.67 -5.46
C ARG A 67 11.14 14.39 -3.96
N ALA A 68 10.05 14.61 -3.23
CA ALA A 68 9.97 14.33 -1.79
C ALA A 68 10.14 12.82 -1.51
N LEU A 69 9.45 11.98 -2.29
CA LEU A 69 9.49 10.53 -2.18
C LEU A 69 10.91 9.99 -2.41
N LEU A 70 11.56 10.38 -3.51
CA LEU A 70 12.89 9.91 -3.88
C LEU A 70 13.96 10.41 -2.89
N ALA A 71 13.84 11.65 -2.40
CA ALA A 71 14.74 12.17 -1.37
C ALA A 71 14.62 11.37 -0.05
N ALA A 72 13.40 10.99 0.34
CA ALA A 72 13.17 10.16 1.51
C ALA A 72 13.71 8.73 1.34
N LEU A 73 13.59 8.14 0.15
CA LEU A 73 14.15 6.82 -0.12
C LEU A 73 15.69 6.81 -0.07
N ALA A 74 16.33 7.89 -0.55
CA ALA A 74 17.79 7.99 -0.61
C ALA A 74 18.48 7.89 0.76
N ILE A 75 17.80 8.28 1.84
CA ILE A 75 18.36 8.24 3.20
C ILE A 75 18.13 6.90 3.93
N THR A 76 17.47 5.93 3.28
CA THR A 76 17.03 4.70 3.95
C THR A 76 18.00 3.52 3.79
N GLU A 77 19.13 3.72 3.11
CA GLU A 77 20.11 2.67 2.80
C GLU A 77 19.47 1.46 2.11
N GLY A 78 18.42 1.70 1.32
CA GLY A 78 17.71 0.65 0.61
C GLY A 78 16.78 -0.20 1.48
N ARG A 79 16.51 0.16 2.74
CA ARG A 79 15.49 -0.53 3.57
C ARG A 79 14.05 -0.21 3.16
N TYR A 80 13.85 0.88 2.42
CA TYR A 80 12.52 1.32 1.98
C TYR A 80 12.38 1.23 0.46
N ARG A 81 11.15 1.08 -0.01
CA ARG A 81 10.77 1.11 -1.43
C ARG A 81 9.67 2.12 -1.68
N GLY A 82 9.53 2.54 -2.93
CA GLY A 82 8.51 3.50 -3.33
C GLY A 82 7.44 2.90 -4.25
N VAL A 83 6.25 3.47 -4.20
CA VAL A 83 5.18 3.27 -5.19
C VAL A 83 4.83 4.63 -5.79
N ALA A 84 4.96 4.77 -7.09
CA ALA A 84 4.75 6.03 -7.80
C ALA A 84 3.29 6.24 -8.25
N LEU A 85 2.93 7.50 -8.51
CA LEU A 85 1.84 7.86 -9.41
C LEU A 85 2.44 8.30 -10.75
N ILE A 86 1.97 7.72 -11.85
CA ILE A 86 2.38 8.08 -13.22
C ILE A 86 1.13 8.33 -14.07
N ASP A 87 1.25 9.21 -15.05
CA ASP A 87 0.16 9.66 -15.94
C ASP A 87 0.44 9.35 -17.42
N GLY A 88 1.50 8.59 -17.71
CA GLY A 88 1.93 8.25 -19.07
C GLY A 88 2.89 9.24 -19.70
N THR A 89 3.12 10.41 -19.10
CA THR A 89 4.07 11.41 -19.62
C THR A 89 5.54 11.08 -19.32
N ALA A 90 5.80 10.28 -18.28
CA ALA A 90 7.15 9.83 -17.93
C ALA A 90 7.74 8.98 -19.06
N ASP A 91 8.90 9.35 -19.59
CA ASP A 91 9.64 8.54 -20.56
C ASP A 91 10.39 7.37 -19.88
N ASP A 92 10.98 6.48 -20.68
CA ASP A 92 11.65 5.28 -20.16
C ASP A 92 12.89 5.64 -19.31
N ALA A 93 13.58 6.74 -19.63
CA ALA A 93 14.68 7.24 -18.82
C ALA A 93 14.22 7.72 -17.44
N THR A 94 13.04 8.35 -17.37
CA THR A 94 12.41 8.75 -16.11
C THR A 94 11.99 7.53 -15.29
N LEU A 95 11.40 6.50 -15.92
CA LEU A 95 11.06 5.25 -15.26
C LEU A 95 12.31 4.52 -14.74
N GLN A 96 13.42 4.52 -15.49
CA GLN A 96 14.70 3.96 -15.03
C GLN A 96 15.23 4.72 -13.80
N LYS A 97 15.22 6.06 -13.82
CA LYS A 97 15.63 6.87 -12.66
C LYS A 97 14.77 6.58 -11.43
N MET A 98 13.47 6.40 -11.61
CA MET A 98 12.57 5.97 -10.53
C MET A 98 12.96 4.58 -10.00
N HIS A 99 13.25 3.63 -10.88
CA HIS A 99 13.67 2.29 -10.50
C HIS A 99 14.97 2.32 -9.68
N ASP A 100 15.97 3.06 -10.15
CA ASP A 100 17.26 3.22 -9.48
C ASP A 100 17.10 3.93 -8.13
N GLY A 101 16.15 4.86 -8.03
CA GLY A 101 15.77 5.53 -6.80
C GLY A 101 14.95 4.67 -5.82
N GLY A 102 14.66 3.41 -6.15
CA GLY A 102 13.98 2.47 -5.25
C GLY A 102 12.46 2.34 -5.46
N ILE A 103 11.89 2.89 -6.53
CA ILE A 103 10.49 2.66 -6.89
C ILE A 103 10.31 1.22 -7.38
N ARG A 104 9.25 0.54 -6.92
CA ARG A 104 8.93 -0.85 -7.26
C ARG A 104 7.47 -1.07 -7.64
N GLY A 105 6.70 0.00 -7.80
CA GLY A 105 5.31 -0.10 -8.20
C GLY A 105 4.70 1.22 -8.62
N ILE A 106 3.51 1.13 -9.19
CA ILE A 106 2.63 2.29 -9.46
C ILE A 106 1.29 2.09 -8.75
N ARG A 107 0.59 3.16 -8.43
CA ARG A 107 -0.74 3.12 -7.81
C ARG A 107 -1.81 3.65 -8.74
N PHE A 108 -2.94 2.94 -8.77
CA PHE A 108 -4.20 3.40 -9.36
C PHE A 108 -5.25 3.59 -8.28
N ASN A 109 -6.03 4.67 -8.42
CA ASN A 109 -7.06 5.03 -7.47
C ASN A 109 -8.44 5.05 -8.13
N PHE A 110 -9.30 4.14 -7.69
CA PHE A 110 -10.67 3.98 -8.18
C PHE A 110 -11.71 4.59 -7.23
N MET A 111 -11.30 5.23 -6.12
CA MET A 111 -12.22 6.00 -5.31
C MET A 111 -12.62 7.29 -6.04
N GLY A 112 -13.93 7.53 -6.21
CA GLY A 112 -14.45 8.63 -7.03
C GLY A 112 -14.06 10.04 -6.58
N HIS A 113 -13.72 10.21 -5.31
CA HIS A 113 -13.33 11.51 -4.73
C HIS A 113 -11.84 11.81 -4.85
N LEU A 114 -11.03 10.88 -5.37
CA LEU A 114 -9.59 11.07 -5.56
C LEU A 114 -9.28 11.23 -7.06
N PRO A 115 -8.28 12.05 -7.43
CA PRO A 115 -7.87 12.21 -8.81
C PRO A 115 -7.26 10.92 -9.37
N GLY A 116 -7.43 10.70 -10.69
CA GLY A 116 -6.87 9.55 -11.41
C GLY A 116 -7.65 9.18 -12.67
N GLU A 117 -6.93 8.63 -13.65
CA GLU A 117 -7.51 7.99 -14.83
C GLU A 117 -8.25 6.71 -14.41
N ARG A 118 -9.38 6.41 -15.06
CA ARG A 118 -10.24 5.25 -14.75
C ARG A 118 -10.57 4.41 -15.97
N ASN A 119 -10.17 4.84 -17.16
CA ASN A 119 -10.23 4.06 -18.38
C ASN A 119 -9.22 2.90 -18.29
N LEU A 120 -9.75 1.67 -18.24
CA LEU A 120 -8.93 0.48 -18.02
C LEU A 120 -7.94 0.20 -19.14
N ASP A 121 -8.23 0.60 -20.38
CA ASP A 121 -7.31 0.42 -21.52
C ASP A 121 -6.10 1.34 -21.38
N GLN A 122 -6.34 2.61 -21.02
CA GLN A 122 -5.25 3.57 -20.77
C GLN A 122 -4.41 3.17 -19.57
N LEU A 123 -5.05 2.74 -18.47
CA LEU A 123 -4.34 2.26 -17.29
C LEU A 123 -3.53 0.99 -17.60
N ARG A 124 -4.06 0.09 -18.45
CA ARG A 124 -3.33 -1.11 -18.90
C ARG A 124 -2.06 -0.76 -19.66
N VAL A 125 -2.05 0.30 -20.48
CA VAL A 125 -0.82 0.79 -21.12
C VAL A 125 0.25 1.13 -20.08
N LEU A 126 -0.13 1.81 -18.98
CA LEU A 126 0.80 2.15 -17.91
C LEU A 126 1.34 0.89 -17.20
N VAL A 127 0.49 -0.12 -17.01
CA VAL A 127 0.89 -1.40 -16.43
C VAL A 127 1.93 -2.11 -17.31
N GLU A 128 1.70 -2.19 -18.63
CA GLU A 128 2.65 -2.86 -19.52
C GLU A 128 4.02 -2.16 -19.55
N ARG A 129 4.04 -0.83 -19.42
CA ARG A 129 5.29 -0.05 -19.36
C ARG A 129 6.15 -0.35 -18.14
N ILE A 130 5.56 -0.74 -17.01
CA ILE A 130 6.32 -1.05 -15.79
C ILE A 130 6.78 -2.51 -15.71
N LYS A 131 6.28 -3.38 -16.59
CA LYS A 131 6.59 -4.82 -16.60
C LYS A 131 8.09 -5.14 -16.72
N PRO A 132 8.89 -4.47 -17.59
CA PRO A 132 10.33 -4.73 -17.68
C PRO A 132 11.11 -4.44 -16.38
N PHE A 133 10.57 -3.59 -15.50
CA PHE A 133 11.19 -3.24 -14.22
C PHE A 133 10.84 -4.21 -13.09
N GLY A 134 9.97 -5.20 -13.33
CA GLY A 134 9.47 -6.12 -12.31
C GLY A 134 8.55 -5.47 -11.27
N TRP A 135 7.96 -4.32 -11.60
CA TRP A 135 7.11 -3.55 -10.68
C TRP A 135 5.71 -4.17 -10.52
N HIS A 136 5.04 -3.79 -9.43
CA HIS A 136 3.63 -4.13 -9.17
C HIS A 136 2.68 -2.95 -9.43
N ALA A 137 1.40 -3.24 -9.62
CA ALA A 137 0.34 -2.24 -9.62
C ALA A 137 -0.50 -2.33 -8.33
N LEU A 138 -0.54 -1.26 -7.56
CA LEU A 138 -1.35 -1.10 -6.36
C LEU A 138 -2.74 -0.56 -6.72
N LEU A 139 -3.80 -1.27 -6.36
CA LEU A 139 -5.18 -0.93 -6.67
C LEU A 139 -5.89 -0.46 -5.39
N HIS A 140 -6.24 0.82 -5.34
CA HIS A 140 -6.97 1.41 -4.22
C HIS A 140 -8.42 1.70 -4.63
N GLY A 141 -9.39 1.11 -3.94
CA GLY A 141 -10.82 1.26 -4.23
C GLY A 141 -11.68 0.36 -3.35
N GLN A 142 -13.00 0.50 -3.44
CA GLN A 142 -13.95 -0.42 -2.81
C GLN A 142 -14.17 -1.65 -3.70
N LEU A 143 -14.58 -2.79 -3.14
CA LEU A 143 -14.75 -4.04 -3.91
C LEU A 143 -15.61 -3.89 -5.16
N ARG A 144 -16.70 -3.11 -5.10
CA ARG A 144 -17.55 -2.84 -6.28
C ARG A 144 -16.83 -2.18 -7.45
N GLN A 145 -15.74 -1.46 -7.19
CA GLN A 145 -14.89 -0.83 -8.20
C GLN A 145 -13.73 -1.74 -8.61
N LEU A 146 -13.18 -2.50 -7.65
CA LEU A 146 -12.00 -3.32 -7.88
C LEU A 146 -12.30 -4.64 -8.60
N LEU A 147 -13.45 -5.28 -8.34
CA LEU A 147 -13.78 -6.57 -8.95
C LEU A 147 -13.80 -6.50 -10.50
N PRO A 148 -14.47 -5.50 -11.14
CA PRO A 148 -14.39 -5.34 -12.60
C PRO A 148 -12.97 -5.12 -13.14
N VAL A 149 -12.10 -4.44 -12.37
CA VAL A 149 -10.69 -4.23 -12.75
C VAL A 149 -9.93 -5.56 -12.69
N LEU A 150 -10.15 -6.36 -11.64
CA LEU A 150 -9.50 -7.66 -11.47
C LEU A 150 -9.93 -8.67 -12.54
N ASP A 151 -11.18 -8.62 -13.00
CA ASP A 151 -11.68 -9.38 -14.14
C ASP A 151 -11.02 -8.95 -15.44
N ALA A 152 -11.05 -7.65 -15.74
CA ALA A 152 -10.49 -7.08 -16.97
C ALA A 152 -8.98 -7.30 -17.10
N TRP A 153 -8.27 -7.38 -15.96
CA TRP A 153 -6.82 -7.59 -15.90
C TRP A 153 -6.44 -9.00 -15.47
N SER A 154 -7.36 -9.97 -15.61
CA SER A 154 -7.13 -11.37 -15.25
C SER A 154 -5.94 -12.00 -15.99
N ASP A 155 -5.61 -11.50 -17.19
CA ASP A 155 -4.52 -11.97 -18.05
C ASP A 155 -3.17 -11.25 -17.81
N LEU A 156 -3.13 -10.21 -16.96
CA LEU A 156 -1.89 -9.49 -16.68
C LEU A 156 -0.92 -10.33 -15.84
N ASP A 157 0.28 -10.51 -16.38
CA ASP A 157 1.39 -11.23 -15.76
C ASP A 157 2.27 -10.35 -14.85
N ILE A 158 1.66 -9.40 -14.13
CA ILE A 158 2.33 -8.58 -13.12
C ILE A 158 1.63 -8.72 -11.76
N PRO A 159 2.33 -8.48 -10.64
CA PRO A 159 1.68 -8.45 -9.34
C PRO A 159 0.66 -7.31 -9.26
N LEU A 160 -0.59 -7.64 -8.93
CA LEU A 160 -1.61 -6.67 -8.56
C LEU A 160 -1.81 -6.73 -7.05
N VAL A 161 -1.62 -5.60 -6.38
CA VAL A 161 -1.76 -5.47 -4.92
C VAL A 161 -3.08 -4.77 -4.63
N ILE A 162 -4.01 -5.47 -3.99
CA ILE A 162 -5.28 -4.90 -3.53
C ILE A 162 -5.03 -4.18 -2.20
N ASP A 163 -5.40 -2.91 -2.13
CA ASP A 163 -5.17 -2.06 -0.97
C ASP A 163 -6.26 -2.19 0.09
N HIS A 164 -5.89 -2.04 1.37
CA HIS A 164 -6.78 -1.97 2.54
C HIS A 164 -7.96 -2.95 2.57
N MET A 165 -7.69 -4.24 2.35
CA MET A 165 -8.73 -5.27 2.32
C MET A 165 -9.90 -4.96 1.35
N GLY A 166 -9.62 -4.18 0.29
CA GLY A 166 -10.61 -3.75 -0.69
C GLY A 166 -11.62 -2.73 -0.16
N ARG A 167 -11.28 -2.01 0.92
CA ARG A 167 -12.11 -0.95 1.54
C ARG A 167 -13.56 -1.40 1.84
N GLU A 168 -13.74 -2.66 2.18
CA GLU A 168 -15.03 -3.19 2.59
C GLU A 168 -15.43 -2.60 3.95
N GLU A 169 -16.72 -2.38 4.15
CA GLU A 169 -17.24 -1.85 5.42
C GLU A 169 -17.68 -3.02 6.31
N ALA A 170 -17.18 -3.07 7.55
CA ALA A 170 -17.56 -4.09 8.53
C ALA A 170 -18.30 -3.52 9.75
N THR A 171 -18.76 -2.26 9.69
CA THR A 171 -19.73 -1.70 10.67
C THR A 171 -21.15 -2.20 10.46
N ARG A 172 -21.38 -2.95 9.38
CA ARG A 172 -22.62 -3.66 9.03
C ARG A 172 -22.25 -5.10 8.68
N GLU A 173 -23.23 -5.96 8.44
CA GLU A 173 -22.96 -7.27 7.85
C GLU A 173 -22.16 -7.09 6.55
N PRO A 174 -20.92 -7.62 6.48
CA PRO A 174 -20.09 -7.48 5.29
C PRO A 174 -20.78 -8.15 4.09
N ASP A 175 -20.56 -7.61 2.89
CA ASP A 175 -21.02 -8.25 1.66
C ASP A 175 -20.21 -9.53 1.41
N GLU A 176 -20.68 -10.64 1.97
CA GLU A 176 -20.02 -11.93 1.85
C GLU A 176 -19.83 -12.37 0.41
N SER A 177 -20.73 -11.97 -0.50
CA SER A 177 -20.64 -12.34 -1.92
C SER A 177 -19.40 -11.70 -2.55
N ARG A 178 -19.23 -10.38 -2.39
CA ARG A 178 -18.05 -9.67 -2.92
C ARG A 178 -16.76 -10.11 -2.26
N LEU A 179 -16.79 -10.41 -0.96
CA LEU A 179 -15.65 -10.93 -0.23
C LEU A 179 -15.22 -12.32 -0.74
N LYS A 180 -16.17 -13.22 -1.01
CA LYS A 180 -15.90 -14.53 -1.64
C LYS A 180 -15.36 -14.38 -3.06
N GLU A 181 -15.86 -13.41 -3.81
CA GLU A 181 -15.37 -13.10 -5.16
C GLU A 181 -13.92 -12.58 -5.14
N LEU A 182 -13.60 -11.64 -4.24
CA LEU A 182 -12.21 -11.21 -4.02
C LEU A 182 -11.32 -12.39 -3.61
N ALA A 183 -11.78 -13.23 -2.69
CA ALA A 183 -11.03 -14.43 -2.27
C ALA A 183 -10.77 -15.40 -3.44
N LYS A 184 -11.67 -15.49 -4.42
CA LYS A 184 -11.45 -16.25 -5.66
C LYS A 184 -10.34 -15.61 -6.51
N HIS A 185 -10.34 -14.30 -6.70
CA HIS A 185 -9.25 -13.61 -7.41
C HIS A 185 -7.89 -13.78 -6.71
N LEU A 186 -7.86 -13.75 -5.38
CA LEU A 186 -6.65 -13.92 -4.58
C LEU A 186 -5.96 -15.29 -4.72
N ARG A 187 -6.67 -16.29 -5.25
CA ARG A 187 -6.06 -17.60 -5.62
C ARG A 187 -5.09 -17.50 -6.78
N HIS A 188 -5.19 -16.45 -7.62
CA HIS A 188 -4.23 -16.21 -8.68
C HIS A 188 -2.86 -15.83 -8.08
N THR A 189 -1.77 -16.42 -8.60
CA THR A 189 -0.41 -16.33 -8.03
C THR A 189 0.19 -14.93 -8.05
N LYS A 190 -0.35 -14.03 -8.89
CA LYS A 190 0.06 -12.62 -8.99
C LYS A 190 -0.91 -11.65 -8.28
N ARG A 191 -1.81 -12.13 -7.42
CA ARG A 191 -2.74 -11.27 -6.66
C ARG A 191 -2.33 -11.23 -5.21
N TRP A 192 -2.13 -10.01 -4.72
CA TRP A 192 -1.65 -9.68 -3.39
C TRP A 192 -2.67 -8.85 -2.64
N ILE A 193 -2.68 -8.93 -1.32
CA ILE A 193 -3.62 -8.19 -0.48
C ILE A 193 -2.89 -7.49 0.66
N LYS A 194 -3.20 -6.21 0.88
CA LYS A 194 -2.81 -5.50 2.10
C LYS A 194 -3.88 -5.70 3.17
N LEU A 195 -3.50 -6.31 4.29
CA LEU A 195 -4.32 -6.47 5.51
C LEU A 195 -4.32 -5.19 6.36
N SER A 196 -4.35 -4.02 5.71
CA SER A 196 -4.33 -2.70 6.33
C SER A 196 -5.69 -2.01 6.28
N GLY A 197 -5.81 -0.83 6.89
CA GLY A 197 -7.01 0.00 6.82
C GLY A 197 -8.21 -0.52 7.61
N VAL A 198 -7.96 -1.24 8.70
CA VAL A 198 -9.02 -1.74 9.60
C VAL A 198 -9.80 -0.59 10.26
N ASP A 199 -9.12 0.51 10.58
CA ASP A 199 -9.73 1.76 11.06
C ASP A 199 -10.79 2.26 10.07
N ARG A 200 -10.50 2.22 8.76
CA ARG A 200 -11.42 2.64 7.69
C ARG A 200 -12.56 1.66 7.52
N MET A 201 -12.28 0.35 7.58
CA MET A 201 -13.30 -0.71 7.55
C MET A 201 -14.30 -0.57 8.70
N MET A 202 -13.82 -0.09 9.86
CA MET A 202 -14.60 0.10 11.09
C MET A 202 -15.02 1.56 11.34
N LYS A 203 -14.97 2.42 10.31
CA LYS A 203 -15.38 3.84 10.36
C LYS A 203 -14.78 4.67 11.50
N GLY A 204 -13.52 4.39 11.84
CA GLY A 204 -12.79 5.10 12.88
C GLY A 204 -13.27 4.83 14.30
N VAL A 205 -14.12 3.82 14.50
CA VAL A 205 -14.55 3.41 15.84
C VAL A 205 -13.32 2.88 16.57
N PRO A 206 -12.87 3.53 17.66
CA PRO A 206 -11.75 3.06 18.46
C PRO A 206 -12.20 1.81 19.21
N SER A 207 -11.81 0.64 18.73
CA SER A 207 -12.07 -0.64 19.36
C SER A 207 -10.90 -1.57 19.05
N SER A 208 -10.85 -2.73 19.69
CA SER A 208 -9.89 -3.78 19.35
C SER A 208 -10.03 -4.31 17.91
N TRP A 209 -11.04 -3.84 17.15
CA TRP A 209 -11.39 -4.28 15.80
C TRP A 209 -11.51 -5.79 15.64
N THR A 210 -11.81 -6.51 16.74
CA THR A 210 -11.95 -7.97 16.75
C THR A 210 -13.05 -8.45 15.79
N ALA A 211 -14.08 -7.62 15.57
CA ALA A 211 -15.13 -7.89 14.59
C ALA A 211 -14.63 -7.97 13.14
N ALA A 212 -13.50 -7.33 12.81
CA ALA A 212 -12.90 -7.38 11.48
C ALA A 212 -11.96 -8.59 11.28
N ILE A 213 -11.54 -9.26 12.36
CA ILE A 213 -10.60 -10.40 12.30
C ILE A 213 -11.12 -11.54 11.38
N PRO A 214 -12.40 -11.96 11.44
CA PRO A 214 -12.89 -13.02 10.55
C PRO A 214 -12.73 -12.69 9.06
N VAL A 215 -13.02 -11.45 8.67
CA VAL A 215 -12.87 -10.97 7.28
C VAL A 215 -11.39 -10.98 6.88
N ALA A 216 -10.52 -10.41 7.71
CA ALA A 216 -9.08 -10.36 7.44
C ALA A 216 -8.46 -11.77 7.35
N ARG A 217 -8.86 -12.71 8.22
CA ARG A 217 -8.43 -14.11 8.19
C ARG A 217 -8.90 -14.84 6.94
N MET A 218 -10.12 -14.59 6.47
CA MET A 218 -10.61 -15.15 5.21
C MET A 218 -9.75 -14.68 4.03
N LEU A 219 -9.39 -13.39 3.97
CA LEU A 219 -8.52 -12.86 2.91
C LEU A 219 -7.09 -13.40 3.00
N LEU A 220 -6.54 -13.48 4.22
CA LEU A 220 -5.23 -14.09 4.47
C LEU A 220 -5.20 -15.55 4.02
N ALA A 221 -6.22 -16.34 4.35
CA ALA A 221 -6.33 -17.74 3.95
C ALA A 221 -6.42 -17.92 2.42
N ALA A 222 -6.97 -16.95 1.69
CA ALA A 222 -7.04 -16.98 0.23
C ALA A 222 -5.68 -16.75 -0.45
N ALA A 223 -4.75 -16.05 0.22
CA ALA A 223 -3.45 -15.67 -0.31
C ALA A 223 -2.36 -15.62 0.77
N PRO A 224 -2.06 -16.73 1.48
CA PRO A 224 -1.21 -16.71 2.67
C PRO A 224 0.22 -16.24 2.40
N GLU A 225 0.76 -16.54 1.22
CA GLU A 225 2.09 -16.09 0.82
C GLU A 225 2.09 -14.72 0.10
N ARG A 226 0.92 -14.09 -0.08
CA ARG A 226 0.76 -12.82 -0.81
C ARG A 226 -0.05 -11.79 -0.02
N ALA A 227 -0.22 -12.05 1.27
CA ALA A 227 -0.78 -11.13 2.23
C ALA A 227 0.37 -10.35 2.89
N ILE A 228 0.23 -9.03 2.91
CA ILE A 228 1.19 -8.08 3.47
C ILE A 228 0.44 -7.06 4.33
N TRP A 229 1.13 -6.23 5.10
CA TRP A 229 0.51 -5.26 6.00
C TRP A 229 1.17 -3.88 5.91
N GLY A 230 0.44 -2.84 6.30
CA GLY A 230 1.00 -1.50 6.51
C GLY A 230 0.08 -0.61 7.36
N THR A 231 0.62 0.44 7.96
CA THR A 231 -0.12 1.33 8.90
C THR A 231 -1.08 2.27 8.18
N ASP A 232 -0.79 2.62 6.92
CA ASP A 232 -1.39 3.75 6.22
C ASP A 232 -1.09 5.10 6.88
N TRP A 233 0.02 5.20 7.63
CA TRP A 233 0.50 6.44 8.23
C TRP A 233 0.70 7.52 7.15
N PRO A 234 0.37 8.80 7.41
CA PRO A 234 -0.12 9.39 8.66
C PRO A 234 -1.66 9.46 8.71
N HIS A 235 -2.33 8.45 8.15
CA HIS A 235 -3.78 8.26 8.17
C HIS A 235 -4.58 9.39 7.49
N PRO A 236 -4.31 9.68 6.20
CA PRO A 236 -5.05 10.72 5.49
C PRO A 236 -6.56 10.43 5.44
N ASN A 237 -7.39 11.46 5.57
CA ASN A 237 -8.84 11.34 5.44
C ASN A 237 -9.46 10.27 6.38
N VAL A 238 -8.92 10.12 7.59
CA VAL A 238 -9.51 9.25 8.61
C VAL A 238 -10.87 9.81 9.05
N GLN A 239 -11.84 8.92 9.26
CA GLN A 239 -13.09 9.27 9.92
C GLN A 239 -12.89 9.07 11.42
N GLY A 240 -13.37 9.97 12.27
CA GLY A 240 -13.20 9.83 13.73
C GLY A 240 -11.76 10.09 14.17
N ASN A 241 -11.28 9.30 15.14
CA ASN A 241 -9.96 9.48 15.73
C ASN A 241 -8.86 8.89 14.84
N VAL A 242 -7.69 9.54 14.83
CA VAL A 242 -6.47 8.95 14.26
C VAL A 242 -6.18 7.66 15.02
N PRO A 243 -5.99 6.51 14.32
CA PRO A 243 -5.70 5.25 14.98
C PRO A 243 -4.33 5.28 15.67
N ASP A 244 -4.19 4.47 16.71
CA ASP A 244 -2.88 4.15 17.28
C ASP A 244 -2.18 3.10 16.40
N ASP A 245 -1.01 3.42 15.86
CA ASP A 245 -0.23 2.54 15.00
C ASP A 245 0.15 1.21 15.70
N ALA A 246 0.38 1.22 17.01
CA ALA A 246 0.65 0.00 17.78
C ALA A 246 -0.59 -0.91 17.83
N CYS A 247 -1.80 -0.33 17.87
CA CYS A 247 -3.05 -1.08 17.78
C CYS A 247 -3.26 -1.65 16.37
N LEU A 248 -2.88 -0.93 15.31
CA LEU A 248 -2.93 -1.45 13.93
C LEU A 248 -1.98 -2.64 13.75
N LEU A 249 -0.77 -2.57 14.33
CA LEU A 249 0.18 -3.68 14.32
C LEU A 249 -0.33 -4.86 15.15
N ARG A 250 -0.89 -4.61 16.35
CA ARG A 250 -1.52 -5.67 17.17
C ARG A 250 -2.64 -6.37 16.40
N PHE A 251 -3.51 -5.63 15.72
CA PHE A 251 -4.61 -6.19 14.95
C PHE A 251 -4.12 -7.22 13.92
N VAL A 252 -3.09 -6.88 13.12
CA VAL A 252 -2.61 -7.84 12.11
C VAL A 252 -1.90 -9.04 12.75
N GLN A 253 -1.23 -8.86 13.90
CA GLN A 253 -0.66 -9.97 14.67
C GLN A 253 -1.76 -10.92 15.16
N ASP A 254 -2.89 -10.39 15.62
CA ASP A 254 -4.06 -11.18 16.03
C ASP A 254 -4.73 -11.89 14.84
N VAL A 255 -4.78 -11.24 13.68
CA VAL A 255 -5.25 -11.87 12.42
C VAL A 255 -4.38 -13.08 12.07
N CYS A 256 -3.06 -12.95 12.14
CA CYS A 256 -2.12 -14.02 11.83
C CYS A 256 -2.26 -15.23 12.78
N GLY A 257 -2.46 -14.99 14.08
CA GLY A 257 -2.75 -16.03 15.06
C GLY A 257 -1.59 -16.93 15.49
N ASP A 258 -0.49 -16.99 14.72
CA ASP A 258 0.72 -17.75 15.03
C ASP A 258 2.01 -17.06 14.52
N ASP A 259 3.17 -17.47 15.04
CA ASP A 259 4.47 -16.85 14.73
C ASP A 259 4.91 -17.06 13.27
N LYS A 260 4.61 -18.22 12.68
CA LYS A 260 4.99 -18.52 11.30
C LYS A 260 4.21 -17.63 10.33
N THR A 261 2.91 -17.47 10.57
CA THR A 261 2.05 -16.60 9.76
C THR A 261 2.41 -15.13 9.94
N LYS A 262 2.78 -14.71 11.16
CA LYS A 262 3.29 -13.35 11.41
C LYS A 262 4.57 -13.06 10.63
N GLU A 263 5.55 -13.97 10.68
CA GLU A 263 6.80 -13.83 9.92
C GLU A 263 6.52 -13.74 8.41
N ALA A 264 5.63 -14.61 7.90
CA ALA A 264 5.24 -14.57 6.50
C ALA A 264 4.64 -13.20 6.11
N VAL A 265 3.65 -12.70 6.84
CA VAL A 265 2.92 -11.47 6.50
C VAL A 265 3.76 -10.21 6.72
N LEU A 266 4.58 -10.18 7.77
CA LEU A 266 5.31 -8.98 8.21
C LEU A 266 6.76 -8.92 7.75
N VAL A 267 7.32 -10.01 7.19
CA VAL A 267 8.74 -10.09 6.78
C VAL A 267 8.91 -10.73 5.41
N ASP A 268 8.52 -12.00 5.23
CA ASP A 268 8.87 -12.76 4.03
C ASP A 268 8.09 -12.32 2.78
N ASN A 269 6.76 -12.18 2.91
CA ASN A 269 5.89 -11.80 1.80
C ASN A 269 6.24 -10.38 1.28
N PRO A 270 6.38 -9.35 2.14
CA PRO A 270 6.86 -8.04 1.70
C PRO A 270 8.20 -8.11 0.98
N ARG A 271 9.17 -8.83 1.56
CA ARG A 271 10.50 -8.96 0.97
C ARG A 271 10.42 -9.50 -0.45
N ARG A 272 9.64 -10.55 -0.70
CA ARG A 272 9.46 -11.16 -2.03
C ARG A 272 8.76 -10.25 -3.04
N LEU A 273 7.87 -9.37 -2.58
CA LEU A 273 7.17 -8.44 -3.48
C LEU A 273 8.07 -7.28 -3.93
N TYR A 274 8.94 -6.81 -3.04
CA TYR A 274 9.68 -5.55 -3.23
C TYR A 274 11.17 -5.73 -3.58
N PHE A 275 11.73 -6.94 -3.45
CA PHE A 275 13.16 -7.28 -3.65
C PHE A 275 13.29 -8.60 -4.42
#